data_AF-A0A078GJ57-F1
#
_entry.id   AF-A0A078GJ57-F1
#
_cell.length_a   1.000
_cell.length_b   1.000
_cell.length_c   1.000
_cell.angle_alpha   90.00
_cell.angle_beta   90.00
_cell.angle_gamma   90.00
#
_symmetry.space_group_name_H-M   'P 1'
#
loop_
_entity.id
_entity.type
_entity.pdbx_description
1 polymer ?
#
loop_
_entity_poly.entity_id
_entity_poly.type
_entity_poly.pdbx_seq_one_letter_code
_entity_poly.pdbx_strand_id
1 'polypeptide(L)'
;MAEEQLYQQMYQLGDVLNEATDSLIFQGLIHEGHVQLLHAAGISSFTLLITHMRENDGVDGLASATLNIIVEEVYRIRDLRTAEKNLQTTASNIGKKDQMHSLNKNKKRIQELITALALRPKTDANAGQRAHCRTREKEACEKRVANMEQNN
;
A
#
# COMPACT_ATOMS: atom_id res chain seq x y z
N MET A 1 13.57 1.73 -10.32
CA MET A 1 13.08 2.15 -8.98
C MET A 1 11.71 1.55 -8.66
N ALA A 2 10.73 1.51 -9.58
CA ALA A 2 9.40 0.93 -9.30
C ALA A 2 9.35 -0.62 -9.35
N GLU A 3 10.08 -1.26 -10.26
CA GLU A 3 10.10 -2.74 -10.37
C GLU A 3 10.76 -3.40 -9.16
N GLU A 4 11.86 -2.85 -8.67
CA GLU A 4 12.65 -3.41 -7.56
C GLU A 4 11.87 -3.41 -6.23
N GLN A 5 11.02 -2.40 -6.01
CA GLN A 5 10.09 -2.36 -4.87
C GLN A 5 8.94 -3.36 -5.02
N LEU A 6 8.49 -3.63 -6.24
CA LEU A 6 7.51 -4.68 -6.57
C LEU A 6 8.11 -6.07 -6.30
N TYR A 7 9.37 -6.27 -6.69
CA TYR A 7 10.17 -7.47 -6.40
C TYR A 7 10.36 -7.69 -4.89
N GLN A 8 10.67 -6.64 -4.12
CA GLN A 8 10.85 -6.76 -2.67
C GLN A 8 9.53 -6.95 -1.90
N GLN A 9 8.40 -6.42 -2.37
CA GLN A 9 7.09 -6.63 -1.72
C GLN A 9 6.51 -8.02 -1.97
N MET A 10 6.80 -8.62 -3.13
CA MET A 10 6.50 -10.04 -3.38
C MET A 10 7.20 -10.97 -2.38
N TYR A 11 8.33 -10.56 -1.81
CA TYR A 11 9.07 -11.36 -0.82
C TYR A 11 8.49 -11.29 0.61
N GLN A 12 7.59 -10.33 0.91
CA GLN A 12 6.99 -10.18 2.25
C GLN A 12 5.61 -10.85 2.41
N LEU A 13 4.96 -11.19 1.29
CA LEU A 13 3.73 -11.98 1.23
C LEU A 13 4.13 -13.30 0.57
N GLY A 14 3.93 -14.46 1.21
CA GLY A 14 4.43 -15.78 0.75
C GLY A 14 4.33 -16.01 -0.76
N ASP A 15 5.25 -16.78 -1.34
CA ASP A 15 5.37 -16.91 -2.80
C ASP A 15 4.02 -17.22 -3.48
N VAL A 16 3.66 -16.42 -4.50
CA VAL A 16 2.39 -16.56 -5.24
C VAL A 16 2.25 -17.93 -5.88
N LEU A 17 3.37 -18.57 -6.27
CA LEU A 17 3.37 -19.93 -6.77
C LEU A 17 2.84 -20.90 -5.72
N ASN A 18 3.32 -20.79 -4.47
CA ASN A 18 2.91 -21.68 -3.40
C ASN A 18 1.42 -21.54 -3.09
N GLU A 19 0.93 -20.29 -3.00
CA GLU A 19 -0.50 -20.05 -2.78
C GLU A 19 -1.38 -20.60 -3.91
N ALA A 20 -0.93 -20.45 -5.16
CA ALA A 20 -1.65 -20.98 -6.30
C ALA A 20 -1.65 -22.50 -6.28
N THR A 21 -0.51 -23.15 -6.03
CA THR A 21 -0.45 -24.60 -5.97
C THR A 21 -1.25 -25.16 -4.81
N ASP A 22 -1.24 -24.52 -3.63
CA ASP A 22 -2.04 -24.93 -2.48
C ASP A 22 -3.54 -24.78 -2.77
N SER A 23 -3.95 -23.66 -3.37
CA SER A 23 -5.33 -23.42 -3.82
C SER A 23 -5.80 -24.50 -4.80
N LEU A 24 -4.98 -24.83 -5.80
CA LEU A 24 -5.33 -25.82 -6.82
C LEU A 24 -5.33 -27.26 -6.28
N ILE A 25 -4.44 -27.59 -5.34
CA ILE A 25 -4.46 -28.88 -4.63
C ILE A 25 -5.73 -28.99 -3.80
N PHE A 26 -6.09 -27.94 -3.06
CA PHE A 26 -7.31 -27.91 -2.26
C PHE A 26 -8.57 -28.09 -3.12
N GLN A 27 -8.58 -27.53 -4.33
CA GLN A 27 -9.66 -27.68 -5.31
C GLN A 27 -9.64 -29.05 -6.04
N GLY A 28 -8.61 -29.87 -5.84
CA GLY A 28 -8.44 -31.16 -6.51
C GLY A 28 -8.11 -31.05 -8.00
N LEU A 29 -7.65 -29.88 -8.47
CA LEU A 29 -7.31 -29.63 -9.88
C LEU A 29 -5.88 -30.06 -10.21
N ILE A 30 -4.99 -30.06 -9.22
CA ILE A 30 -3.64 -30.61 -9.30
C ILE A 30 -3.37 -31.44 -8.04
N HIS A 31 -2.26 -32.19 -8.01
CA HIS A 31 -1.80 -32.92 -6.82
C HIS A 31 -0.35 -32.55 -6.49
N GLU A 32 0.11 -32.88 -5.29
CA GLU A 32 1.48 -32.58 -4.81
C GLU A 32 2.58 -33.05 -5.79
N GLY A 33 2.38 -34.20 -6.46
CA GLY A 33 3.30 -34.67 -7.49
C GLY A 33 3.51 -33.69 -8.66
N HIS A 34 2.51 -32.87 -9.03
CA HIS A 34 2.68 -31.83 -10.05
C HIS A 34 3.59 -30.71 -9.56
N VAL A 35 3.49 -30.35 -8.27
CA VAL A 35 4.36 -29.34 -7.64
C VAL A 35 5.80 -29.85 -7.56
N GLN A 36 5.98 -31.15 -7.27
CA GLN A 36 7.31 -31.77 -7.29
C GLN A 36 7.96 -31.73 -8.68
N LEU A 37 7.18 -31.86 -9.77
CA LEU A 37 7.69 -31.72 -11.13
C LEU A 37 8.15 -30.28 -11.42
N LEU A 38 7.43 -29.26 -10.93
CA LEU A 38 7.87 -27.86 -11.00
C LEU A 38 9.20 -27.66 -10.26
N HIS A 39 9.31 -28.17 -9.04
CA HIS A 39 10.55 -28.09 -8.25
C HIS A 39 11.71 -28.84 -8.92
N ALA A 40 11.45 -30.00 -9.53
CA ALA A 40 12.45 -30.76 -10.28
C ALA A 40 12.96 -29.99 -11.51
N ALA A 41 12.09 -29.18 -12.13
CA ALA A 41 12.47 -28.23 -13.18
C ALA A 41 13.13 -26.93 -12.65
N GLY A 42 13.38 -26.84 -11.33
CA GLY A 42 13.97 -25.65 -10.71
C GLY A 42 12.99 -24.49 -10.50
N ILE A 43 11.69 -24.72 -10.66
CA ILE A 43 10.65 -23.70 -10.56
C ILE A 43 10.10 -23.69 -9.13
N SER A 44 10.69 -22.87 -8.27
CA SER A 44 10.29 -22.75 -6.85
C SER A 44 9.68 -21.40 -6.47
N SER A 45 9.42 -20.54 -7.47
CA SER A 45 8.83 -19.22 -7.25
C SER A 45 8.06 -18.73 -8.47
N PHE A 46 7.17 -17.76 -8.28
CA PHE A 46 6.52 -17.04 -9.39
C PHE A 46 7.53 -16.52 -10.42
N THR A 47 8.63 -15.89 -9.95
CA THR A 47 9.63 -15.33 -10.84
C THR A 47 10.28 -16.41 -11.70
N LEU A 48 10.63 -17.55 -11.09
CA LEU A 48 11.21 -18.67 -11.82
C LEU A 48 10.21 -19.30 -12.79
N LEU A 49 8.93 -19.37 -12.42
CA LEU A 49 7.88 -19.85 -13.34
C LEU A 49 7.77 -18.96 -14.57
N ILE A 50 7.74 -17.63 -14.40
CA ILE A 50 7.64 -16.71 -15.53
C ILE A 50 8.88 -16.76 -16.42
N THR A 51 10.07 -16.82 -15.84
CA THR A 51 11.31 -16.99 -16.61
C THR A 51 11.27 -18.31 -17.39
N HIS A 52 10.88 -19.40 -16.73
CA HIS A 52 10.76 -20.71 -17.37
C HIS A 52 9.80 -20.67 -18.56
N MET A 53 8.61 -20.07 -18.39
CA MET A 53 7.59 -19.96 -19.44
C MET A 53 7.98 -19.04 -20.61
N ARG A 54 9.02 -18.21 -20.47
CA ARG A 54 9.56 -17.41 -21.58
C ARG A 54 10.58 -18.17 -22.41
N GLU A 55 11.26 -19.11 -21.78
CA GLU A 55 12.42 -19.80 -22.35
C GLU A 55 12.07 -21.22 -22.81
N ASN A 56 10.98 -21.80 -22.31
CA ASN A 56 10.62 -23.20 -22.50
C ASN A 56 9.12 -23.36 -22.80
N ASP A 57 8.78 -24.42 -23.55
CA ASP A 57 7.40 -24.73 -23.97
C ASP A 57 6.62 -25.63 -22.97
N GLY A 58 7.22 -25.97 -21.83
CA GLY A 58 6.59 -26.86 -20.86
C GLY A 58 7.50 -27.31 -19.73
N VAL A 59 7.02 -28.26 -18.93
CA VAL A 59 7.76 -28.90 -17.84
C VAL A 59 7.72 -30.40 -18.07
N ASP A 60 8.88 -31.05 -18.08
CA ASP A 60 8.97 -32.50 -18.34
C ASP A 60 8.13 -33.29 -17.34
N GLY A 61 7.32 -34.22 -17.86
CA GLY A 61 6.40 -35.03 -17.07
C GLY A 61 5.13 -34.31 -16.60
N LEU A 62 4.98 -33.02 -16.87
CA LEU A 62 3.77 -32.25 -16.56
C LEU A 62 2.97 -31.99 -17.82
N ALA A 63 1.69 -32.37 -17.82
CA ALA A 63 0.81 -32.10 -18.95
C ALA A 63 0.66 -30.58 -19.17
N SER A 64 0.70 -30.14 -20.42
CA SER A 64 0.57 -28.71 -20.78
C SER A 64 -0.71 -28.08 -20.22
N ALA A 65 -1.83 -28.80 -20.23
CA ALA A 65 -3.09 -28.34 -19.65
C ALA A 65 -2.97 -28.06 -18.13
N THR A 66 -2.28 -28.93 -17.40
CA THR A 66 -2.03 -28.76 -15.97
C THR A 66 -1.09 -27.59 -15.70
N LEU A 67 -0.03 -27.43 -16.49
CA LEU A 67 0.87 -26.29 -16.40
C LEU A 67 0.13 -24.97 -16.66
N ASN A 68 -0.75 -24.92 -17.66
CA ASN A 68 -1.56 -23.75 -17.97
C ASN A 68 -2.49 -23.37 -16.81
N ILE A 69 -3.17 -24.35 -16.19
CA ILE A 69 -4.01 -24.11 -15.00
C ILE A 69 -3.18 -23.46 -13.87
N ILE A 70 -1.97 -23.97 -13.63
CA ILE A 70 -1.07 -23.42 -12.60
C ILE A 70 -0.70 -21.98 -12.95
N VAL A 71 -0.27 -21.72 -14.19
CA VAL A 71 0.12 -20.38 -14.64
C VAL A 71 -1.04 -19.39 -14.54
N GLU A 72 -2.24 -19.79 -14.96
CA GLU A 72 -3.44 -18.95 -14.88
C GLU A 72 -3.79 -18.59 -13.44
N GLU A 73 -3.80 -19.56 -12.52
CA GLU A 73 -4.13 -19.30 -11.11
C GLU A 73 -3.05 -18.44 -10.43
N VAL A 74 -1.78 -18.66 -10.76
CA VAL A 74 -0.67 -17.82 -10.31
C VAL A 74 -0.86 -16.35 -10.70
N TYR A 75 -1.21 -16.08 -11.96
CA TYR A 75 -1.53 -14.72 -12.41
C TYR A 75 -2.76 -14.15 -11.71
N ARG A 76 -3.80 -14.95 -11.52
CA ARG A 76 -5.01 -14.55 -10.82
C ARG A 76 -4.73 -14.11 -9.38
N ILE A 77 -3.95 -14.88 -8.61
CA ILE A 77 -3.59 -14.55 -7.22
C ILE A 77 -2.71 -13.28 -7.18
N ARG A 78 -1.76 -13.14 -8.11
CA ARG A 78 -0.95 -11.91 -8.22
C ARG A 78 -1.83 -10.67 -8.43
N ASP A 79 -2.79 -10.74 -9.33
CA ASP A 79 -3.68 -9.63 -9.64
C ASP A 79 -4.59 -9.31 -8.46
N LEU A 80 -5.10 -10.33 -7.77
CA LEU A 80 -5.87 -10.17 -6.53
C LEU A 80 -5.07 -9.48 -5.42
N ARG A 81 -3.82 -9.90 -5.17
CA ARG A 81 -2.94 -9.24 -4.19
C ARG A 81 -2.66 -7.77 -4.55
N THR A 82 -2.51 -7.49 -5.84
CA THR A 82 -2.32 -6.12 -6.33
C THR A 82 -3.58 -5.29 -6.07
N ALA A 83 -4.76 -5.84 -6.35
CA ALA A 83 -6.04 -5.19 -6.06
C ALA A 83 -6.25 -4.98 -4.55
N GLU A 84 -5.93 -5.98 -3.73
CA GLU A 84 -6.03 -5.90 -2.27
C GLU A 84 -5.16 -4.78 -1.72
N LYS A 85 -3.90 -4.69 -2.14
CA LYS A 85 -3.00 -3.60 -1.74
C LYS A 85 -3.55 -2.23 -2.13
N ASN A 86 -4.11 -2.11 -3.34
CA ASN A 86 -4.73 -0.86 -3.79
C ASN A 86 -5.97 -0.49 -2.95
N LEU A 87 -6.77 -1.48 -2.55
CA LEU A 87 -7.90 -1.29 -1.65
C LEU A 87 -7.46 -0.90 -0.25
N GLN A 88 -6.45 -1.56 0.32
CA GLN A 88 -5.88 -1.20 1.63
C GLN A 88 -5.33 0.24 1.63
N THR A 89 -4.66 0.64 0.55
CA THR A 89 -4.17 2.02 0.36
C THR A 89 -5.33 3.01 0.29
N THR A 90 -6.37 2.68 -0.49
CA THR A 90 -7.56 3.52 -0.64
C THR A 90 -8.29 3.68 0.70
N ALA A 91 -8.53 2.57 1.41
CA ALA A 91 -9.16 2.54 2.72
C ALA A 91 -8.38 3.39 3.73
N SER A 92 -7.04 3.28 3.73
CA SER A 92 -6.16 4.08 4.59
C SER A 92 -6.24 5.59 4.29
N ASN A 93 -6.65 5.97 3.08
CA ASN A 93 -6.74 7.37 2.65
C ASN A 93 -8.15 7.96 2.76
N ILE A 94 -9.17 7.15 3.10
CA ILE A 94 -10.54 7.63 3.32
C ILE A 94 -10.54 8.70 4.41
N GLY A 95 -11.19 9.84 4.14
CA GLY A 95 -11.35 10.95 5.08
C GLY A 95 -10.09 11.80 5.31
N LYS A 96 -8.89 11.36 4.90
CA LYS A 96 -7.67 12.18 5.04
C LYS A 96 -7.73 13.47 4.25
N LYS A 97 -8.34 13.45 3.05
CA LYS A 97 -8.54 14.65 2.21
C LYS A 97 -9.48 15.67 2.89
N ASP A 98 -10.55 15.19 3.50
CA ASP A 98 -11.51 16.04 4.22
C ASP A 98 -10.90 16.60 5.51
N GLN A 99 -10.12 15.79 6.23
CA GLN A 99 -9.34 16.23 7.39
C GLN A 99 -8.33 17.31 7.01
N MET A 100 -7.60 17.14 5.90
CA MET A 100 -6.66 18.14 5.38
C MET A 100 -7.38 19.44 5.00
N HIS A 101 -8.53 19.36 4.33
CA HIS A 101 -9.34 20.53 4.01
C HIS A 101 -9.79 21.29 5.27
N SER A 102 -10.27 20.56 6.29
CA SER A 102 -10.68 21.11 7.58
C SER A 102 -9.52 21.80 8.31
N LEU A 103 -8.34 21.17 8.36
CA LEU A 103 -7.15 21.76 8.97
C LEU A 103 -6.69 23.03 8.26
N ASN A 104 -6.70 23.04 6.92
CA ASN A 104 -6.35 24.24 6.15
C ASN A 104 -7.33 25.40 6.41
N LYS A 105 -8.63 25.11 6.55
CA LYS A 105 -9.62 26.11 6.97
C LYS A 105 -9.31 26.64 8.37
N ASN A 106 -8.91 25.78 9.31
CA ASN A 106 -8.54 26.20 10.67
C ASN A 106 -7.26 27.06 10.69
N LYS A 107 -6.24 26.68 9.92
CA LYS A 107 -5.01 27.45 9.72
C LYS A 107 -5.31 28.86 9.23
N LYS A 108 -6.21 29.00 8.25
CA LYS A 108 -6.66 30.31 7.75
C LYS A 108 -7.34 31.14 8.83
N ARG A 109 -8.26 30.54 9.61
CA ARG A 109 -8.96 31.22 10.72
C ARG A 109 -8.00 31.72 11.80
N ILE A 110 -6.99 30.92 12.16
CA ILE A 110 -5.96 31.33 13.13
C ILE A 110 -5.16 32.51 12.58
N GLN A 111 -4.80 32.50 11.29
CA GLN A 111 -4.09 33.61 10.66
C GLN A 111 -4.91 34.91 10.68
N GLU A 112 -6.21 34.82 10.39
CA GLU A 112 -7.15 35.94 10.47
C GLU A 112 -7.27 36.47 11.91
N LEU A 113 -7.36 35.57 12.90
CA LEU A 113 -7.43 35.93 14.32
C LEU A 113 -6.15 36.63 14.79
N ILE A 114 -4.97 36.14 14.41
CA ILE A 114 -3.68 36.78 14.73
C ILE A 114 -3.63 38.19 14.15
N THR A 115 -4.08 38.36 12.90
CA THR A 115 -4.13 39.68 12.23
C THR A 115 -5.08 40.63 12.97
N ALA A 116 -6.29 40.17 13.31
CA ALA A 116 -7.26 40.98 14.07
C ALA A 116 -6.74 41.36 15.47
N LEU A 117 -6.09 40.43 16.18
CA LEU A 117 -5.49 40.70 17.50
C LEU A 117 -4.33 41.69 17.41
N ALA A 118 -3.56 41.70 16.31
CA ALA A 118 -2.49 42.66 16.09
C ALA A 118 -3.01 44.11 15.98
N LEU A 119 -4.21 44.29 15.43
CA LEU A 119 -4.85 45.61 15.27
C LEU A 119 -5.47 46.17 16.56
N ARG A 120 -5.61 45.36 17.62
CA ARG A 120 -6.21 45.80 18.90
C ARG A 120 -5.30 46.74 19.70
N PRO A 121 -5.85 47.57 20.61
CA PRO A 121 -5.06 48.36 21.55
C PRO A 121 -4.11 47.51 22.40
N LYS A 122 -2.96 48.06 22.79
CA LYS A 122 -2.01 47.39 23.69
C LYS A 122 -2.48 47.51 25.14
N THR A 123 -3.35 46.59 25.54
CA THR A 123 -3.74 46.35 26.94
C THR A 123 -3.19 45.00 27.40
N ASP A 124 -3.08 44.78 28.71
CA ASP A 124 -2.57 43.52 29.27
C ASP A 124 -3.45 42.32 28.87
N ALA A 125 -4.78 42.51 28.85
CA ALA A 125 -5.71 41.50 28.37
C ALA A 125 -5.45 41.13 26.89
N ASN A 126 -5.23 42.13 26.03
CA ASN A 126 -4.93 41.88 24.62
C ASN A 126 -3.52 41.29 24.43
N ALA A 127 -2.55 41.61 25.29
CA ALA A 127 -1.23 41.00 25.30
C ALA A 127 -1.31 39.50 25.65
N GLY A 128 -2.09 39.14 26.68
CA GLY A 128 -2.37 37.75 27.03
C GLY A 128 -3.05 36.97 25.90
N GLN A 129 -4.05 37.57 25.25
CA GLN A 129 -4.73 36.96 24.09
C GLN A 129 -3.79 36.73 22.90
N ARG A 130 -2.90 37.70 22.60
CA ARG A 130 -1.89 37.56 21.54
C ARG A 130 -0.90 36.45 21.84
N ALA A 131 -0.41 36.38 23.09
CA ALA A 131 0.49 35.33 23.52
C ALA A 131 -0.18 33.96 23.34
N HIS A 132 -1.36 33.75 23.93
CA HIS A 132 -2.11 32.49 23.82
C HIS A 132 -2.33 32.05 22.36
N CYS A 133 -2.78 32.98 21.50
CA CYS A 133 -3.06 32.66 20.10
C CYS A 133 -1.78 32.33 19.30
N ARG A 134 -0.67 33.03 19.55
CA ARG A 134 0.59 32.82 18.82
C ARG A 134 1.35 31.57 19.27
N THR A 135 1.41 31.25 20.55
CA THR A 135 2.17 30.09 21.02
C THR A 135 1.33 28.82 21.12
N ARG A 136 0.04 28.90 21.47
CA ARG A 136 -0.75 27.69 21.74
C ARG A 136 -1.54 27.25 20.52
N GLU A 137 -2.41 28.12 20.00
CA GLU A 137 -3.32 27.78 18.90
C GLU A 137 -2.56 27.57 17.58
N LYS A 138 -1.64 28.49 17.26
CA LYS A 138 -0.85 28.41 16.02
C LYS A 138 0.06 27.18 16.01
N GLU A 139 0.89 26.98 17.04
CA GLU A 139 1.82 25.84 17.08
C GLU A 139 1.07 24.49 17.09
N ALA A 140 -0.05 24.39 17.81
CA ALA A 140 -0.86 23.18 17.80
C ALA A 140 -1.44 22.89 16.40
N CYS A 141 -1.90 23.91 15.68
CA CYS A 141 -2.38 23.76 14.31
C CYS A 141 -1.26 23.37 13.35
N GLU A 142 -0.08 24.01 13.44
CA GLU A 142 1.07 23.73 12.58
C GLU A 142 1.59 22.31 12.79
N LYS A 143 1.67 21.84 14.04
CA LYS A 143 2.02 20.45 14.35
C LYS A 143 1.03 19.45 13.75
N ARG A 144 -0.28 19.74 13.82
CA ARG A 144 -1.32 18.86 13.24
C ARG A 144 -1.26 18.81 11.71
N VAL A 145 -0.94 19.93 11.06
CA VAL A 145 -0.73 20.00 9.60
C VAL A 145 0.51 19.21 9.21
N ALA A 146 1.66 19.47 9.86
CA ALA A 146 2.92 18.77 9.57
C ALA A 146 2.80 17.25 9.75
N ASN A 147 2.16 16.80 10.83
CA ASN A 147 1.90 15.38 11.06
C ASN A 147 1.01 14.77 9.97
N MET A 148 0.11 15.54 9.35
CA MET A 148 -0.77 15.03 8.30
C MET A 148 -0.08 15.03 6.93
N GLU A 149 0.85 15.96 6.67
CA GLU A 149 1.69 15.98 5.48
C GLU A 149 2.73 14.84 5.48
N GLN A 150 3.24 14.43 6.66
CA GLN A 150 4.15 13.29 6.78
C GLN A 150 3.46 11.91 6.65
N ASN A 151 2.14 11.85 6.86
CA ASN A 151 1.34 10.62 6.88
C ASN A 151 0.47 10.43 5.61
N ASN A 152 0.66 11.28 4.59
CA ASN A 152 0.07 11.21 3.26
C ASN A 152 1.15 10.95 2.22
#